data_AF-A0A376VKG8-F1
#
_entry.id   AF-A0A376VKG8-F1
#
_cell.length_a   1.000
_cell.length_b   1.000
_cell.length_c   1.000
_cell.angle_alpha   90.00
_cell.angle_beta   90.00
_cell.angle_gamma   90.00
#
_symmetry.space_group_name_H-M   'P 1'
#
loop_
_entity.id
_entity.type
_entity.pdbx_description
1 polymer ?
#
loop_
_entity_poly.entity_id
_entity_poly.type
_entity_poly.pdbx_seq_one_letter_code
_entity_poly.pdbx_strand_id
1 'polypeptide(L)'
;MSIKKLDDGRYEVDVRPQGADGKRIRRKFKTKGEAQAFERHVLVNYHNKEWLEKPADRRTLTELLGRWWIYHGKSHERGDIERGRLTK
;
A
#
# COMPACT_ATOMS: atom_id res chain seq x y z
N MET A 1 20.78 -11.76 5.22
CA MET A 1 19.87 -12.72 5.88
C MET A 1 18.63 -11.98 6.33
N SER A 2 17.44 -12.50 6.01
CA SER A 2 16.15 -11.88 6.36
C SER A 2 15.72 -12.16 7.80
N ILE A 3 16.41 -13.05 8.53
CA ILE A 3 16.15 -13.33 9.95
C ILE A 3 17.39 -13.04 10.78
N LYS A 4 17.25 -12.21 11.81
CA LYS A 4 18.30 -11.82 12.76
C LYS A 4 17.90 -12.20 14.18
N LYS A 5 18.84 -12.76 14.95
CA LYS A 5 18.66 -12.92 16.40
C LYS A 5 18.99 -11.60 17.10
N LEU A 6 18.13 -11.16 18.01
CA LEU A 6 18.28 -9.97 18.82
C LEU A 6 18.93 -10.32 20.17
N ASP A 7 19.49 -9.31 20.82
CA ASP A 7 20.17 -9.46 22.13
C ASP A 7 19.20 -9.88 23.24
N ASP A 8 17.90 -9.61 23.07
CA ASP A 8 16.82 -10.04 23.94
C ASP A 8 16.40 -11.52 23.72
N GLY A 9 17.11 -12.26 22.87
CA GLY A 9 16.84 -13.66 22.54
C GLY A 9 15.74 -13.88 21.51
N ARG A 10 15.04 -12.83 21.07
CA ARG A 10 14.00 -12.92 20.02
C ARG A 10 14.60 -12.96 18.63
N TYR A 11 13.77 -13.34 17.66
CA TYR A 11 14.11 -13.38 16.25
C TYR A 11 13.35 -12.32 15.50
N GLU A 12 14.04 -11.53 14.70
CA GLU A 12 13.46 -10.50 13.86
C GLU A 12 13.50 -10.94 12.41
N VAL A 13 12.35 -10.92 11.75
CA VAL A 13 12.23 -11.09 10.31
C VAL A 13 12.18 -9.70 9.68
N ASP A 14 13.00 -9.48 8.65
CA ASP A 14 13.07 -8.29 7.81
C ASP A 14 13.10 -8.73 6.35
N VAL A 15 11.94 -8.70 5.69
CA VAL A 15 11.76 -9.19 4.32
C VAL A 15 11.24 -8.08 3.41
N ARG A 16 11.77 -8.06 2.18
CA ARG A 16 11.29 -7.21 1.09
C ARG A 16 10.86 -8.10 -0.08
N PRO A 17 9.59 -8.53 -0.15
CA PRO A 17 9.12 -9.48 -1.17
C PRO A 17 9.20 -8.93 -2.60
N GLN A 18 9.26 -7.61 -2.79
CA GLN A 18 9.42 -6.94 -4.09
C GLN A 18 10.85 -6.41 -4.35
N GLY A 19 11.87 -6.88 -3.61
CA GLY A 19 13.24 -6.38 -3.76
C GLY A 19 13.50 -5.07 -3.01
N ALA A 20 14.65 -4.43 -3.27
CA ALA A 20 15.17 -3.32 -2.46
C ALA A 20 14.18 -2.15 -2.27
N ASP A 21 13.47 -1.79 -3.34
CA ASP A 21 12.50 -0.69 -3.38
C ASP A 21 11.06 -1.12 -3.03
N GLY A 22 10.88 -2.40 -2.70
CA GLY A 22 9.60 -2.98 -2.32
C GLY A 22 9.17 -2.69 -0.88
N LYS A 23 7.90 -2.97 -0.57
CA LYS A 23 7.36 -2.86 0.80
C LYS A 23 8.21 -3.68 1.77
N ARG A 24 8.80 -3.01 2.77
CA ARG A 24 9.55 -3.67 3.85
C ARG A 24 8.61 -4.15 4.94
N ILE A 25 8.68 -5.43 5.28
CA ILE A 25 7.87 -6.06 6.33
C ILE A 25 8.83 -6.55 7.42
N ARG A 26 8.71 -5.95 8.62
CA ARG A 26 9.57 -6.25 9.76
C ARG A 26 8.75 -6.67 10.97
N ARG A 27 9.07 -7.82 11.58
CA ARG A 27 8.34 -8.36 12.73
C ARG A 27 9.24 -9.20 13.64
N LYS A 28 8.99 -9.16 14.95
CA LYS A 28 9.71 -9.93 15.97
C LYS A 28 8.92 -11.15 16.42
N PHE A 29 9.62 -12.25 16.68
CA PHE A 29 9.11 -13.57 17.07
C PHE A 29 9.93 -14.13 18.23
N LYS A 30 9.33 -15.03 19.03
CA LYS A 30 10.02 -15.64 20.17
C LYS A 30 10.94 -16.77 19.71
N THR A 31 10.54 -17.52 18.68
CA THR A 31 11.30 -18.67 18.19
C THR A 31 11.81 -18.47 16.75
N LYS A 32 12.88 -19.18 16.40
CA LYS A 32 13.42 -19.18 15.02
C LYS A 32 12.44 -19.83 14.03
N GLY A 33 11.73 -20.87 14.47
CA GLY A 33 10.77 -21.59 13.64
C GLY A 33 9.60 -20.71 13.19
N GLU A 34 9.04 -19.91 14.11
CA GLU A 34 7.99 -18.93 13.79
C GLU A 34 8.50 -17.87 12.81
N ALA A 35 9.71 -17.36 13.02
CA ALA A 35 10.33 -16.39 12.13
C ALA A 35 10.50 -16.95 10.70
N GLN A 36 10.96 -18.19 10.57
CA GLN A 36 11.12 -18.88 9.28
C GLN A 36 9.79 -19.22 8.61
N ALA A 37 8.76 -19.58 9.39
CA ALA A 37 7.42 -19.80 8.86
C ALA A 37 6.82 -18.50 8.32
N PHE A 38 6.98 -17.38 9.05
CA PHE A 38 6.50 -16.07 8.62
C PHE A 38 7.22 -15.55 7.37
N GLU A 39 8.55 -15.69 7.30
CA GLU A 39 9.33 -15.32 6.11
C GLU A 39 8.81 -16.05 4.86
N ARG A 40 8.68 -17.39 4.95
CA ARG A 40 8.14 -18.21 3.85
C ARG A 40 6.72 -17.81 3.47
N HIS A 41 5.87 -17.60 4.48
CA HIS A 41 4.49 -17.16 4.26
C HIS A 41 4.44 -15.83 3.50
N VAL A 42 5.23 -14.83 3.91
CA VAL A 42 5.28 -13.53 3.23
C VAL A 42 5.80 -13.69 1.80
N LEU A 43 6.88 -14.43 1.57
CA LEU A 43 7.41 -14.62 0.21
C LEU A 43 6.43 -15.33 -0.73
N VAL A 44 5.64 -16.28 -0.23
CA VAL A 44 4.67 -17.04 -1.04
C VAL A 44 3.36 -16.28 -1.24
N ASN A 45 2.84 -15.63 -0.20
CA ASN A 45 1.52 -14.99 -0.22
C ASN A 45 1.57 -13.52 -0.63
N TYR A 46 2.75 -12.90 -0.65
CA TYR A 46 2.92 -11.57 -1.20
C TYR A 46 2.84 -11.65 -2.72
N HIS A 47 1.61 -11.59 -3.22
CA HIS A 47 1.38 -11.56 -4.65
C HIS A 47 1.49 -10.13 -5.19
N ASN A 48 2.06 -9.97 -6.39
CA ASN A 48 2.00 -8.74 -7.21
C ASN A 48 0.60 -8.53 -7.80
N LYS A 49 -0.42 -8.56 -6.96
CA LYS A 49 -1.80 -8.40 -7.39
C LYS A 49 -2.09 -6.91 -7.42
N GLU A 50 -2.23 -6.32 -8.61
CA GLU A 50 -2.66 -4.93 -8.79
C GLU A 50 -4.03 -4.62 -8.15
N TRP A 51 -4.77 -5.66 -7.74
CA TRP A 51 -6.07 -5.62 -7.10
C TRP A 51 -6.04 -5.82 -5.58
N LEU A 52 -4.87 -6.00 -4.96
CA LEU A 52 -4.71 -5.88 -3.51
C LEU A 52 -4.74 -4.39 -3.16
N GLU A 53 -5.55 -4.00 -2.16
CA GLU A 53 -5.98 -2.62 -1.91
C GLU A 53 -4.84 -1.60 -2.09
N LYS A 54 -5.05 -0.70 -3.07
CA LYS A 54 -4.21 0.48 -3.22
C LYS A 54 -4.23 1.25 -1.90
N PRO A 55 -3.11 1.88 -1.51
CA PRO A 55 -3.09 2.75 -0.33
C PRO A 55 -4.31 3.67 -0.35
N ALA A 56 -4.95 3.86 0.81
CA ALA A 56 -6.12 4.72 0.92
C ALA A 56 -5.87 6.03 0.18
N ASP A 57 -6.77 6.36 -0.76
CA ASP A 57 -6.61 7.53 -1.61
C ASP A 57 -6.64 8.79 -0.75
N ARG A 58 -5.51 9.52 -0.71
CA ARG A 58 -5.33 10.73 0.10
C ARG A 58 -5.58 12.02 -0.68
N ARG A 59 -6.05 11.91 -1.94
CA ARG A 59 -6.35 13.07 -2.78
C ARG A 59 -7.47 13.89 -2.16
N THR A 60 -7.35 15.20 -2.29
CA THR A 60 -8.40 16.15 -1.90
C THR A 60 -9.56 16.10 -2.89
N LEU A 61 -10.76 16.48 -2.42
CA LEU A 61 -11.94 16.56 -3.30
C LEU A 61 -11.69 17.49 -4.49
N THR A 62 -10.95 18.59 -4.27
CA THR A 62 -10.56 19.55 -5.32
C THR A 62 -9.71 18.90 -6.41
N GLU A 63 -8.75 18.04 -6.05
CA GLU A 63 -7.92 17.31 -7.02
C GLU A 63 -8.72 16.29 -7.83
N LEU A 64 -9.69 15.62 -7.18
CA LEU A 64 -10.60 14.70 -7.86
C LEU A 64 -11.52 15.45 -8.82
N LEU A 65 -12.03 16.60 -8.41
CA LEU A 65 -12.88 17.47 -9.22
C LEU A 65 -12.13 17.98 -10.46
N GLY A 66 -10.87 18.40 -10.30
CA GLY A 66 -10.03 18.82 -11.42
C GLY A 66 -9.82 17.71 -12.45
N ARG A 67 -9.54 16.48 -12.02
CA ARG A 67 -9.42 15.32 -12.92
C ARG A 67 -10.75 15.00 -13.59
N TRP A 68 -11.84 14.98 -12.84
CA TRP A 68 -13.17 14.76 -13.39
C TRP A 68 -13.49 15.79 -14.47
N TRP A 69 -13.18 17.07 -14.26
CA TRP A 69 -13.42 18.13 -15.24
C TRP A 69 -12.72 17.88 -16.58
N ILE A 70 -11.44 17.48 -16.54
CA ILE A 70 -10.63 17.23 -17.73
C ILE A 70 -11.18 16.08 -18.57
N TYR A 71 -11.55 14.97 -17.93
CA TYR A 71 -11.91 13.72 -18.61
C TYR A 71 -13.41 13.62 -18.93
N HIS A 72 -14.28 14.26 -18.16
CA HIS A 72 -15.72 14.05 -18.26
C HIS A 72 -16.53 15.34 -18.05
N GLY A 73 -16.22 16.11 -17.01
CA GLY A 73 -17.03 17.25 -16.59
C GLY A 73 -17.23 18.32 -17.67
N LYS A 74 -16.20 18.65 -18.46
CA LYS A 74 -16.33 19.66 -19.54
C LYS A 74 -17.30 19.28 -20.66
N SER A 75 -17.56 17.98 -20.85
CA SER A 75 -18.45 17.46 -21.89
C SER A 75 -19.81 17.03 -21.32
N HIS A 76 -20.00 17.15 -20.02
CA HIS A 76 -21.21 16.76 -19.33
C HIS A 76 -22.22 17.92 -19.35
N GLU A 77 -23.49 17.64 -19.65
CA GLU A 77 -24.54 18.66 -19.82
C GLU A 77 -24.65 19.63 -18.62
N ARG A 78 -24.42 19.10 -17.41
CA ARG A 78 -24.44 19.87 -16.15
C ARG A 78 -23.05 20.13 -15.56
N GLY A 79 -22.00 19.98 -16.36
CA GLY A 79 -20.61 20.05 -15.93
C GLY A 79 -20.29 21.26 -15.07
N ASP A 80 -20.56 22.46 -15.62
CA ASP A 80 -20.25 23.73 -14.95
C ASP A 80 -21.02 23.94 -13.65
N ILE A 81 -22.29 23.50 -13.60
CA ILE A 81 -23.16 23.62 -12.43
C ILE A 81 -22.63 22.73 -11.30
N GLU A 82 -22.34 21.45 -11.59
CA GLU A 82 -21.83 20.52 -10.58
C GLU A 82 -20.44 20.91 -10.09
N ARG A 83 -19.58 21.40 -10.99
CA ARG A 83 -18.28 21.97 -10.61
C ARG A 83 -18.46 23.17 -9.68
N GLY A 84 -19.32 24.12 -10.01
CA GLY A 84 -19.57 25.31 -9.20
C GLY A 84 -20.05 25.00 -7.77
N ARG A 85 -20.88 23.95 -7.61
CA ARG A 85 -21.33 23.48 -6.29
C ARG A 85 -20.21 22.92 -5.42
N LEU A 86 -19.22 22.27 -6.05
CA LEU A 86 -18.13 21.57 -5.37
C LEU A 86 -16.88 22.42 -5.17
N THR A 87 -16.85 23.66 -5.71
CA THR A 87 -15.71 24.59 -5.59
C THR A 87 -15.95 25.73 -4.58
N LYS A 88 -17.03 25.64 -3.78
CA LYS A 88 -17.39 26.64 -2.77
C LYS A 88 -16.56 26.51 -1.48
#